data_AF-A0A8T0K8I5-F1
#
_entry.id   AF-A0A8T0K8I5-F1
#
_cell.length_a   1.000
_cell.length_b   1.000
_cell.length_c   1.000
_cell.angle_alpha   90.00
_cell.angle_beta   90.00
_cell.angle_gamma   90.00
#
_symmetry.space_group_name_H-M   'P 1'
#
loop_
_entity.id
_entity.type
_entity.pdbx_description
1 polymer ?
#
loop_
_entity_poly.entity_id
_entity_poly.type
_entity_poly.pdbx_seq_one_letter_code
_entity_poly.pdbx_strand_id
1 'polypeptide(L)'
;MPPPQTPFFIVFLCFLNACSSVFATQFDFGTLTMSTLKLLGDAHLNNNTVSLTGDPAVPNSAAGRALYSDPIRFRQQGSPSLASFSTFFSFSVTNLNPSSVGGGLAFVISPDSTAVGDSGGFLGLQNPAAATGGGGGFVAVEFDTLMDVEFSDINGNHVGLDLNSVVSAQVSDLGSVGVDLKSGDSVNAWIEYDGSSKGLRVWVSYSTVRPKDPILKVDLDVGMYVNDFMYVGFSGSTQGSTEVHNVEWWSFNSSFDSAAAPATMSAPSATSAPEQKESKSSRNGTVGAVAGVVTAGAFVLALFAGAFIWVYSKKVKRMKKFDQSIESEIIRMPKEFSYKELKFATKGFSANRVIGHGAFGTVYKGVLPESGDTVAVKRFQMLLGEAEVPIVPRAKPSTSYSTSHLLLSLQDSESDCNNAMITISTSSSENTLSDRHIL
;
A
#
# COMPACT_ATOMS: atom_id res chain seq x y z
N MET A 1 -73.19 33.06 -11.48
CA MET A 1 -71.93 32.89 -12.21
C MET A 1 -70.85 33.70 -11.51
N PRO A 2 -69.84 33.09 -10.90
CA PRO A 2 -68.59 33.77 -10.59
C PRO A 2 -67.62 33.71 -11.81
N PRO A 3 -66.65 34.66 -11.92
CA PRO A 3 -65.78 34.81 -13.08
C PRO A 3 -64.61 33.81 -13.09
N PRO A 4 -63.89 33.66 -14.23
CA PRO A 4 -62.90 32.59 -14.42
C PRO A 4 -61.59 32.87 -13.67
N GLN A 5 -60.98 31.81 -13.14
CA GLN A 5 -59.66 31.85 -12.51
C GLN A 5 -58.57 31.80 -13.59
N THR A 6 -57.63 32.76 -13.55
CA THR A 6 -56.35 32.67 -14.25
C THR A 6 -55.32 31.96 -13.34
N PRO A 7 -54.54 30.98 -13.82
CA PRO A 7 -53.48 30.39 -13.01
C PRO A 7 -52.23 31.26 -13.06
N PHE A 8 -51.79 31.73 -11.88
CA PHE A 8 -50.46 32.30 -11.69
C PHE A 8 -49.41 31.18 -11.75
N PHE A 9 -48.55 31.21 -12.75
CA PHE A 9 -47.33 30.40 -12.78
C PHE A 9 -46.32 31.01 -11.79
N ILE A 10 -46.05 30.32 -10.68
CA ILE A 10 -44.93 30.67 -9.79
C ILE A 10 -43.70 29.93 -10.30
N VAL A 11 -42.75 30.67 -10.88
CA VAL A 11 -41.41 30.18 -11.18
C VAL A 11 -40.64 30.08 -9.86
N PHE A 12 -40.38 28.86 -9.40
CA PHE A 12 -39.57 28.60 -8.23
C PHE A 12 -38.09 28.64 -8.63
N LEU A 13 -37.43 29.77 -8.40
CA LEU A 13 -35.98 29.89 -8.46
C LEU A 13 -35.38 29.16 -7.25
N CYS A 14 -35.05 27.88 -7.42
CA CYS A 14 -34.18 27.16 -6.51
C CYS A 14 -32.80 27.81 -6.53
N PHE A 15 -32.44 28.51 -5.46
CA PHE A 15 -31.03 28.76 -5.15
C PHE A 15 -30.39 27.41 -4.79
N LEU A 16 -29.78 26.76 -5.77
CA LEU A 16 -28.81 25.71 -5.53
C LEU A 16 -27.60 26.36 -4.85
N ASN A 17 -27.46 26.19 -3.54
CA ASN A 17 -26.15 26.25 -2.92
C ASN A 17 -25.34 25.13 -3.57
N ALA A 18 -24.49 25.49 -4.53
CA ALA A 18 -23.47 24.60 -5.06
C ALA A 18 -22.52 24.25 -3.90
N CYS A 19 -22.80 23.13 -3.23
CA CYS A 19 -21.79 22.45 -2.46
C CYS A 19 -20.76 22.00 -3.48
N SER A 20 -19.59 22.65 -3.53
CA SER A 20 -18.45 22.14 -4.29
C SER A 20 -18.21 20.72 -3.81
N SER A 21 -18.52 19.72 -4.63
CA SER A 21 -18.23 18.33 -4.32
C SER A 21 -16.71 18.20 -4.30
N VAL A 22 -16.12 18.09 -3.12
CA VAL A 22 -14.74 17.64 -3.00
C VAL A 22 -14.74 16.21 -3.54
N PHE A 23 -14.16 15.99 -4.72
CA PHE A 23 -13.93 14.65 -5.24
C PHE A 23 -12.80 14.04 -4.41
N ALA A 24 -13.15 13.57 -3.22
CA ALA A 24 -12.26 12.85 -2.34
C ALA A 24 -12.58 11.36 -2.40
N THR A 25 -11.54 10.52 -2.49
CA THR A 25 -11.68 9.07 -2.30
C THR A 25 -10.87 8.66 -1.10
N GLN A 26 -11.46 7.89 -0.20
CA GLN A 26 -10.80 7.38 0.98
C GLN A 26 -11.25 5.95 1.24
N PHE A 27 -10.30 5.04 1.48
CA PHE A 27 -10.57 3.69 1.93
C PHE A 27 -9.40 3.12 2.74
N ASP A 28 -9.68 2.07 3.50
CA ASP A 28 -8.70 1.21 4.15
C ASP A 28 -9.12 -0.27 4.11
N PHE A 29 -8.20 -1.19 4.43
CA PHE A 29 -8.45 -2.64 4.48
C PHE A 29 -9.59 -3.05 5.42
N GLY A 30 -9.95 -2.23 6.43
CA GLY A 30 -11.12 -2.47 7.26
C GLY A 30 -12.45 -2.24 6.51
N THR A 31 -12.42 -1.42 5.46
CA THR A 31 -13.58 -1.13 4.58
C THR A 31 -13.57 -1.93 3.27
N LEU A 32 -12.42 -2.49 2.86
CA LEU A 32 -12.33 -3.26 1.63
C LEU A 32 -13.01 -4.63 1.77
N THR A 33 -13.80 -4.99 0.78
CA THR A 33 -14.42 -6.30 0.63
C THR A 33 -13.99 -6.93 -0.70
N MET A 34 -14.34 -8.21 -0.91
CA MET A 34 -14.13 -8.86 -2.21
C MET A 34 -14.85 -8.18 -3.37
N SER A 35 -15.90 -7.38 -3.11
CA SER A 35 -16.56 -6.61 -4.18
C SER A 35 -15.84 -5.31 -4.52
N THR A 36 -14.95 -4.82 -3.66
CA THR A 36 -14.21 -3.55 -3.87
C THR A 36 -12.78 -3.77 -4.37
N LEU A 37 -12.39 -5.02 -4.59
CA LEU A 37 -11.08 -5.42 -5.10
C LEU A 37 -11.23 -6.21 -6.41
N LYS A 38 -10.40 -5.88 -7.39
CA LYS A 38 -10.19 -6.67 -8.60
C LYS A 38 -8.89 -7.44 -8.46
N LEU A 39 -8.98 -8.77 -8.44
CA LEU A 39 -7.83 -9.67 -8.42
C LEU A 39 -7.64 -10.22 -9.83
N LEU A 40 -6.44 -10.05 -10.39
CA LEU A 40 -6.09 -10.42 -11.77
C LEU A 40 -4.83 -11.28 -11.77
N GLY A 41 -4.72 -12.16 -12.77
CA GLY A 41 -3.59 -13.09 -12.87
C GLY A 41 -3.57 -14.04 -11.69
N ASP A 42 -2.40 -14.19 -11.07
CA ASP A 42 -2.19 -15.09 -9.93
C ASP A 42 -2.63 -14.50 -8.58
N ALA A 43 -3.09 -13.25 -8.57
CA ALA A 43 -3.51 -12.59 -7.35
C ALA A 43 -4.74 -13.26 -6.74
N HIS A 44 -4.69 -13.51 -5.43
CA HIS A 44 -5.77 -14.17 -4.70
C HIS A 44 -5.82 -13.67 -3.25
N LEU A 45 -6.98 -13.82 -2.60
CA LEU A 45 -7.11 -13.54 -1.18
C LEU A 45 -6.83 -14.81 -0.37
N ASN A 46 -6.00 -14.69 0.66
CA ASN A 46 -5.73 -15.74 1.63
C ASN A 46 -5.80 -15.16 3.05
N ASN A 47 -6.73 -15.64 3.88
CA ASN A 47 -6.88 -15.21 5.28
C ASN A 47 -6.88 -13.68 5.48
N ASN A 48 -7.62 -12.94 4.65
CA ASN A 48 -7.70 -11.47 4.65
C ASN A 48 -6.42 -10.74 4.19
N THR A 49 -5.40 -11.47 3.76
CA THR A 49 -4.20 -10.94 3.10
C THR A 49 -4.34 -11.12 1.59
N VAL A 50 -3.94 -10.12 0.82
CA VAL A 50 -3.90 -10.21 -0.64
C VAL A 50 -2.54 -10.74 -1.05
N SER A 51 -2.47 -11.92 -1.66
CA SER A 51 -1.26 -12.42 -2.28
C SER A 51 -1.27 -12.05 -3.76
N LEU A 52 -0.21 -11.42 -4.27
CA LEU A 52 -0.09 -11.03 -5.69
C LEU A 52 0.46 -12.16 -6.56
N THR A 53 1.20 -13.09 -5.96
CA THR A 53 1.74 -14.29 -6.61
C THR A 53 1.23 -15.55 -5.92
N GLY A 54 1.34 -16.70 -6.60
CA GLY A 54 1.06 -18.01 -6.02
C GLY A 54 2.08 -18.41 -4.94
N ASP A 55 1.90 -19.60 -4.36
CA ASP A 55 2.82 -20.24 -3.40
C ASP A 55 3.49 -21.47 -4.06
N PRO A 56 4.43 -21.27 -5.01
CA PRO A 56 4.96 -22.36 -5.80
C PRO A 56 6.06 -23.13 -5.03
N ALA A 57 5.96 -24.46 -4.99
CA ALA A 57 6.99 -25.31 -4.39
C ALA A 57 8.30 -25.39 -5.20
N VAL A 58 8.28 -24.91 -6.45
CA VAL A 58 9.43 -24.86 -7.36
C VAL A 58 9.48 -23.50 -8.05
N PRO A 59 10.66 -23.02 -8.47
CA PRO A 59 10.78 -21.70 -9.05
C PRO A 59 9.93 -21.53 -10.32
N ASN A 60 9.19 -20.43 -10.41
CA ASN A 60 8.34 -20.09 -11.57
C ASN A 60 8.40 -18.59 -11.91
N SER A 61 7.86 -18.23 -13.07
CA SER A 61 7.58 -16.83 -13.40
C SER A 61 6.07 -16.66 -13.56
N ALA A 62 5.51 -15.78 -12.74
CA ALA A 62 4.09 -15.49 -12.65
C ALA A 62 3.90 -14.00 -12.37
N ALA A 63 2.67 -13.51 -12.60
CA ALA A 63 2.31 -12.14 -12.29
C ALA A 63 0.85 -12.06 -11.83
N GLY A 64 0.58 -11.14 -10.91
CA GLY A 64 -0.77 -10.83 -10.48
C GLY A 64 -0.93 -9.39 -10.04
N ARG A 65 -2.18 -8.93 -10.06
CA ARG A 65 -2.55 -7.57 -9.66
C ARG A 65 -3.74 -7.58 -8.73
N ALA A 66 -3.73 -6.66 -7.78
CA ALA A 66 -4.87 -6.36 -6.92
C ALA A 66 -5.18 -4.87 -6.99
N LEU A 67 -6.33 -4.50 -7.56
CA LEU A 67 -6.70 -3.12 -7.81
C LEU A 67 -7.98 -2.75 -7.05
N TYR A 68 -8.07 -1.51 -6.58
CA TYR A 68 -9.35 -0.96 -6.12
C TYR A 68 -10.34 -0.91 -7.29
N SER A 69 -11.59 -1.34 -7.06
CA SER A 69 -12.55 -1.62 -8.12
C SER A 69 -12.97 -0.36 -8.89
N ASP A 70 -13.07 0.78 -8.20
CA ASP A 70 -13.58 2.03 -8.74
C ASP A 70 -12.42 2.96 -9.14
N PRO A 71 -12.48 3.60 -10.31
CA PRO A 71 -11.41 4.48 -10.74
C PRO A 71 -11.37 5.78 -9.90
N ILE A 72 -10.17 6.20 -9.56
CA ILE A 72 -9.86 7.43 -8.83
C ILE A 72 -9.66 8.57 -9.82
N ARG A 73 -10.24 9.74 -9.52
CA ARG A 73 -10.02 10.94 -10.32
C ARG A 73 -8.69 11.61 -9.95
N PHE A 74 -7.79 11.76 -10.91
CA PHE A 74 -6.49 12.43 -10.72
C PHE A 74 -6.42 13.81 -11.38
N ARG A 75 -7.18 14.05 -12.46
CA ARG A 75 -7.27 15.35 -13.13
C ARG A 75 -8.69 15.90 -13.13
N GLN A 76 -8.80 17.23 -13.07
CA GLN A 76 -10.06 17.95 -13.25
C GLN A 76 -10.13 18.56 -14.64
N GLN A 77 -11.26 18.33 -15.32
CA GLN A 77 -11.50 18.95 -16.62
C GLN A 77 -11.53 20.48 -16.48
N GLY A 78 -10.72 21.17 -17.29
CA GLY A 78 -10.66 22.63 -17.28
C GLY A 78 -9.87 23.24 -16.13
N SER A 79 -9.18 22.44 -15.31
CA SER A 79 -8.29 22.93 -14.26
C SER A 79 -6.88 22.32 -14.41
N PRO A 80 -5.80 23.10 -14.22
CA PRO A 80 -4.46 22.56 -14.14
C PRO A 80 -4.20 21.81 -12.81
N SER A 81 -5.14 21.82 -11.87
CA SER A 81 -5.00 21.18 -10.56
C SER A 81 -5.02 19.66 -10.66
N LEU A 82 -4.02 19.02 -10.05
CA LEU A 82 -3.96 17.59 -9.83
C LEU A 82 -4.47 17.23 -8.44
N ALA A 83 -4.99 16.01 -8.30
CA ALA A 83 -5.31 15.47 -6.99
C ALA A 83 -4.02 15.24 -6.20
N SER A 84 -3.99 15.71 -4.96
CA SER A 84 -3.05 15.22 -3.96
C SER A 84 -3.51 13.84 -3.49
N PHE A 85 -2.57 12.95 -3.19
CA PHE A 85 -2.89 11.63 -2.64
C PHE A 85 -1.86 11.18 -1.61
N SER A 86 -2.31 10.28 -0.75
CA SER A 86 -1.48 9.57 0.21
C SER A 86 -1.91 8.11 0.26
N THR A 87 -0.95 7.19 0.24
CA THR A 87 -1.19 5.77 0.44
C THR A 87 -0.23 5.23 1.49
N PHE A 88 -0.73 4.33 2.32
CA PHE A 88 0.07 3.57 3.28
C PHE A 88 -0.28 2.10 3.13
N PHE A 89 0.73 1.24 3.11
CA PHE A 89 0.54 -0.20 3.06
C PHE A 89 1.64 -0.94 3.80
N SER A 90 1.28 -2.12 4.28
CA SER A 90 2.19 -3.10 4.86
C SER A 90 2.22 -4.33 3.96
N PHE A 91 3.41 -4.81 3.66
CA PHE A 91 3.61 -5.95 2.77
C PHE A 91 4.78 -6.82 3.24
N SER A 92 4.83 -8.06 2.77
CA SER A 92 5.97 -8.95 3.01
C SER A 92 6.36 -9.64 1.71
N VAL A 93 7.66 -9.83 1.48
CA VAL A 93 8.15 -10.77 0.47
C VAL A 93 8.75 -11.96 1.21
N THR A 94 8.05 -13.09 1.13
CA THR A 94 8.52 -14.35 1.72
C THR A 94 8.99 -15.29 0.63
N ASN A 95 9.97 -16.12 0.95
CA ASN A 95 10.55 -17.02 -0.02
C ASN A 95 10.65 -18.44 0.56
N LEU A 96 10.03 -19.41 -0.11
CA LEU A 96 10.12 -20.82 0.30
C LEU A 96 11.54 -21.38 0.09
N ASN A 97 12.23 -20.95 -0.95
CA ASN A 97 13.59 -21.34 -1.26
C ASN A 97 14.51 -20.11 -1.24
N PRO A 98 15.27 -19.87 -0.15
CA PRO A 98 16.09 -18.68 0.02
C PRO A 98 17.14 -18.46 -1.09
N SER A 99 17.49 -19.48 -1.87
CA SER A 99 18.40 -19.34 -3.01
C SER A 99 17.72 -18.92 -4.32
N SER A 100 16.40 -18.71 -4.32
CA SER A 100 15.59 -18.47 -5.51
C SER A 100 14.82 -17.16 -5.37
N VAL A 101 15.43 -16.05 -5.76
CA VAL A 101 15.01 -14.68 -5.45
C VAL A 101 14.58 -13.94 -6.73
N GLY A 102 13.63 -13.01 -6.64
CA GLY A 102 13.14 -12.15 -7.72
C GLY A 102 11.66 -12.36 -8.08
N GLY A 103 10.91 -11.40 -8.63
CA GLY A 103 11.31 -10.05 -9.02
C GLY A 103 10.91 -9.05 -7.94
N GLY A 104 9.63 -8.88 -7.67
CA GLY A 104 9.19 -7.95 -6.64
C GLY A 104 7.74 -7.54 -6.77
N LEU A 105 7.40 -6.42 -6.16
CA LEU A 105 6.07 -5.82 -6.24
C LEU A 105 6.13 -4.31 -6.42
N ALA A 106 5.01 -3.72 -6.81
CA ALA A 106 4.87 -2.28 -6.94
C ALA A 106 3.49 -1.81 -6.53
N PHE A 107 3.42 -0.63 -5.91
CA PHE A 107 2.19 0.16 -5.88
C PHE A 107 2.02 0.81 -7.26
N VAL A 108 0.85 0.66 -7.88
CA VAL A 108 0.61 1.09 -9.26
C VAL A 108 -0.60 2.01 -9.39
N ILE A 109 -0.44 3.04 -10.24
CA ILE A 109 -1.51 3.89 -10.79
C ILE A 109 -1.61 3.55 -12.28
N SER A 110 -2.68 2.86 -12.67
CA SER A 110 -2.84 2.25 -14.00
C SER A 110 -4.12 2.74 -14.70
N PRO A 111 -4.10 2.97 -16.03
CA PRO A 111 -5.32 3.32 -16.78
C PRO A 111 -6.23 2.10 -16.99
N ASP A 112 -5.66 0.90 -16.94
CA ASP A 112 -6.36 -0.37 -17.13
C ASP A 112 -6.53 -1.11 -15.81
N SER A 113 -7.68 -1.78 -15.69
CA SER A 113 -8.06 -2.65 -14.57
C SER A 113 -8.35 -4.09 -14.98
N THR A 114 -7.96 -4.50 -16.18
CA THR A 114 -8.28 -5.81 -16.74
C THR A 114 -7.05 -6.60 -17.18
N ALA A 115 -5.99 -5.96 -17.67
CA ALA A 115 -4.76 -6.64 -18.05
C ALA A 115 -3.78 -6.82 -16.87
N VAL A 116 -2.99 -7.87 -17.00
CA VAL A 116 -1.75 -8.11 -16.23
C VAL A 116 -0.60 -7.98 -17.23
N GLY A 117 0.45 -7.27 -16.84
CA GLY A 117 1.68 -7.17 -17.64
C GLY A 117 2.51 -8.46 -17.56
N ASP A 118 3.68 -8.43 -18.19
CA ASP A 118 4.58 -9.57 -18.23
C ASP A 118 5.17 -9.88 -16.84
N SER A 119 5.42 -11.16 -16.58
CA SER A 119 6.10 -11.63 -15.36
C SER A 119 7.60 -11.33 -15.38
N GLY A 120 8.31 -11.69 -14.31
CA GLY A 120 9.74 -11.40 -14.18
C GLY A 120 10.00 -9.94 -13.80
N GLY A 121 11.12 -9.37 -14.22
CA GLY A 121 11.48 -7.98 -13.88
C GLY A 121 10.58 -6.92 -14.54
N PHE A 122 9.58 -7.33 -15.34
CA PHE A 122 8.50 -6.44 -15.75
C PHE A 122 7.46 -6.17 -14.64
N LEU A 123 7.54 -6.87 -13.50
CA LEU A 123 6.69 -6.70 -12.30
C LEU A 123 5.18 -6.81 -12.55
N GLY A 124 4.77 -7.40 -13.68
CA GLY A 124 3.38 -7.36 -14.12
C GLY A 124 2.90 -5.96 -14.51
N LEU A 125 3.79 -4.97 -14.68
CA LEU A 125 3.49 -3.55 -14.95
C LEU A 125 3.29 -3.25 -16.44
N GLN A 126 4.18 -3.77 -17.29
CA GLN A 126 4.17 -3.49 -18.71
C GLN A 126 3.76 -4.71 -19.53
N ASN A 127 2.94 -4.50 -20.57
CA ASN A 127 2.67 -5.49 -21.60
C ASN A 127 3.27 -4.97 -22.92
N PRO A 128 4.37 -5.56 -23.43
CA PRO A 128 5.00 -5.15 -24.67
C PRO A 128 4.06 -5.21 -25.88
N ALA A 129 3.07 -6.11 -25.87
CA ALA A 129 2.06 -6.22 -26.93
C ALA A 129 1.01 -5.10 -26.89
N ALA A 130 0.89 -4.35 -25.79
CA ALA A 130 -0.01 -3.20 -25.64
C ALA A 130 0.67 -1.87 -26.01
N ALA A 131 1.95 -1.87 -26.39
CA ALA A 131 2.74 -0.66 -26.68
C ALA A 131 2.32 0.10 -27.96
N THR A 132 1.26 -0.34 -28.65
CA THR A 132 0.78 0.32 -29.87
C THR A 132 -0.56 1.03 -29.65
N GLY A 133 -0.50 2.32 -29.30
CA GLY A 133 -1.44 3.29 -29.89
C GLY A 133 -2.61 3.83 -29.06
N GLY A 134 -2.61 3.80 -27.72
CA GLY A 134 -3.67 4.44 -26.93
C GLY A 134 -3.18 5.02 -25.60
N GLY A 135 -3.33 6.33 -25.42
CA GLY A 135 -2.78 7.11 -24.29
C GLY A 135 -3.21 6.66 -22.89
N GLY A 136 -2.20 6.56 -22.03
CA GLY A 136 -2.27 6.34 -20.59
C GLY A 136 -1.05 5.55 -20.16
N GLY A 137 -0.03 6.23 -19.65
CA GLY A 137 1.09 5.53 -19.02
C GLY A 137 0.69 4.99 -17.65
N PHE A 138 1.59 4.27 -17.00
CA PHE A 138 1.45 3.97 -15.57
C PHE A 138 2.45 4.80 -14.76
N VAL A 139 2.13 5.02 -13.50
CA VAL A 139 3.09 5.44 -12.49
C VAL A 139 3.16 4.32 -11.47
N ALA A 140 4.35 3.85 -11.13
CA ALA A 140 4.52 2.86 -10.08
C ALA A 140 5.65 3.23 -9.12
N VAL A 141 5.53 2.77 -7.88
CA VAL A 141 6.63 2.73 -6.93
C VAL A 141 6.94 1.27 -6.67
N GLU A 142 8.06 0.81 -7.22
CA GLU A 142 8.50 -0.58 -7.16
C GLU A 142 9.36 -0.86 -5.93
N PHE A 143 9.35 -2.13 -5.52
CA PHE A 143 10.15 -2.71 -4.45
C PHE A 143 10.77 -3.98 -5.04
N ASP A 144 11.97 -3.82 -5.60
CA ASP A 144 12.63 -4.87 -6.37
C ASP A 144 13.62 -5.66 -5.51
N THR A 145 13.52 -6.98 -5.62
CA THR A 145 14.31 -7.96 -4.88
C THR A 145 15.42 -8.60 -5.73
N LEU A 146 15.49 -8.28 -7.01
CA LEU A 146 16.48 -8.78 -7.96
C LEU A 146 17.20 -7.62 -8.65
N MET A 147 18.42 -7.90 -9.11
CA MET A 147 19.18 -6.94 -9.92
C MET A 147 19.16 -7.42 -11.36
N ASP A 148 18.32 -6.80 -12.16
CA ASP A 148 18.28 -6.97 -13.60
C ASP A 148 19.14 -5.91 -14.29
N VAL A 149 20.28 -6.35 -14.85
CA VAL A 149 21.19 -5.45 -15.59
C VAL A 149 20.49 -4.78 -16.78
N GLU A 150 19.52 -5.48 -17.39
CA GLU A 150 18.71 -4.94 -18.50
C GLU A 150 17.82 -3.76 -18.06
N PHE A 151 17.37 -3.74 -16.81
CA PHE A 151 16.53 -2.67 -16.25
C PHE A 151 17.33 -1.58 -15.52
N SER A 152 18.66 -1.67 -15.56
CA SER A 152 19.58 -0.72 -14.93
C SER A 152 19.46 -0.66 -13.41
N ASP A 153 19.12 -1.78 -12.80
CA ASP A 153 18.98 -1.88 -11.35
C ASP A 153 20.30 -1.62 -10.64
N ILE A 154 20.21 -0.90 -9.52
CA ILE A 154 21.39 -0.57 -8.71
C ILE A 154 21.83 -1.74 -7.83
N ASN A 155 20.90 -2.60 -7.41
CA ASN A 155 21.08 -3.80 -6.61
C ASN A 155 19.74 -4.59 -6.53
N GLY A 156 19.73 -5.77 -5.91
CA GLY A 156 18.51 -6.57 -5.67
C GLY A 156 17.77 -6.26 -4.37
N ASN A 157 17.76 -4.99 -3.95
CA ASN A 157 17.07 -4.53 -2.76
C ASN A 157 16.84 -3.02 -2.81
N HIS A 158 16.02 -2.58 -3.76
CA HIS A 158 15.83 -1.15 -4.00
C HIS A 158 14.35 -0.77 -4.06
N VAL A 159 14.10 0.53 -3.90
CA VAL A 159 12.82 1.16 -4.18
C VAL A 159 12.99 2.10 -5.35
N GLY A 160 12.06 2.02 -6.29
CA GLY A 160 12.12 2.69 -7.57
C GLY A 160 10.85 3.50 -7.88
N LEU A 161 10.97 4.48 -8.76
CA LEU A 161 9.85 5.26 -9.30
C LEU A 161 9.79 5.07 -10.81
N ASP A 162 8.77 4.37 -11.23
CA ASP A 162 8.55 3.99 -12.62
C ASP A 162 7.55 4.90 -13.30
N LEU A 163 7.93 5.38 -14.47
CA LEU A 163 7.15 6.33 -15.25
C LEU A 163 6.97 5.81 -16.67
N ASN A 164 5.92 4.99 -16.85
CA ASN A 164 5.62 4.32 -18.12
C ASN A 164 6.77 3.42 -18.66
N SER A 165 7.62 2.95 -17.76
CA SER A 165 8.79 2.12 -18.02
C SER A 165 9.16 1.45 -16.71
N VAL A 166 9.60 0.19 -16.77
CA VAL A 166 10.16 -0.54 -15.60
C VAL A 166 11.62 -0.16 -15.31
N VAL A 167 12.25 0.62 -16.19
CA VAL A 167 13.49 1.33 -15.83
C VAL A 167 13.13 2.54 -14.99
N SER A 168 13.46 2.47 -13.71
CA SER A 168 13.23 3.49 -12.70
C SER A 168 13.78 4.87 -13.10
N ALA A 169 12.94 5.90 -13.03
CA ALA A 169 13.35 7.30 -13.22
C ALA A 169 14.09 7.87 -12.00
N GLN A 170 13.77 7.36 -10.81
CA GLN A 170 14.47 7.64 -9.56
C GLN A 170 14.53 6.37 -8.73
N VAL A 171 15.69 6.07 -8.16
CA VAL A 171 15.92 4.83 -7.40
C VAL A 171 16.68 5.13 -6.11
N SER A 172 16.49 4.29 -5.08
CA SER A 172 17.28 4.33 -3.85
C SER A 172 17.45 2.94 -3.24
N ASP A 173 18.64 2.71 -2.69
CA ASP A 173 19.01 1.46 -2.01
C ASP A 173 18.31 1.35 -0.65
N LEU A 174 17.47 0.34 -0.47
CA LEU A 174 16.76 0.10 0.80
C LEU A 174 17.71 -0.33 1.93
N GLY A 175 18.89 -0.86 1.59
CA GLY A 175 19.93 -1.17 2.56
C GLY A 175 20.41 0.07 3.32
N SER A 176 20.32 1.26 2.71
CA SER A 176 20.70 2.54 3.36
C SER A 176 19.82 2.92 4.55
N VAL A 177 18.59 2.40 4.61
CA VAL A 177 17.64 2.57 5.72
C VAL A 177 17.46 1.29 6.54
N GLY A 178 18.29 0.28 6.30
CA GLY A 178 18.28 -0.99 7.03
C GLY A 178 17.07 -1.87 6.73
N VAL A 179 16.46 -1.74 5.54
CA VAL A 179 15.36 -2.59 5.09
C VAL A 179 15.88 -3.61 4.08
N ASP A 180 15.57 -4.89 4.28
CA ASP A 180 15.78 -5.97 3.32
C ASP A 180 14.42 -6.56 2.93
N LEU A 181 14.02 -6.35 1.67
CA LEU A 181 12.76 -6.84 1.14
C LEU A 181 12.62 -8.37 1.28
N LYS A 182 13.74 -9.10 1.23
CA LYS A 182 13.79 -10.57 1.24
C LYS A 182 13.76 -11.18 2.65
N SER A 183 13.66 -10.34 3.68
CA SER A 183 13.66 -10.77 5.08
C SER A 183 12.47 -11.64 5.48
N GLY A 184 11.35 -11.55 4.74
CA GLY A 184 10.06 -12.13 5.15
C GLY A 184 9.36 -11.34 6.26
N ASP A 185 9.99 -10.30 6.81
CA ASP A 185 9.37 -9.40 7.77
C ASP A 185 8.39 -8.45 7.08
N SER A 186 7.42 -7.94 7.85
CA SER A 186 6.46 -6.94 7.37
C SER A 186 7.15 -5.58 7.17
N VAL A 187 7.12 -5.10 5.93
CA VAL A 187 7.65 -3.82 5.49
C VAL A 187 6.50 -2.82 5.34
N ASN A 188 6.68 -1.63 5.90
CA ASN A 188 5.73 -0.52 5.83
C ASN A 188 6.22 0.52 4.81
N ALA A 189 5.32 0.95 3.92
CA ALA A 189 5.60 1.99 2.95
C ALA A 189 4.53 3.09 2.98
N TRP A 190 5.00 4.34 2.84
CA TRP A 190 4.15 5.52 2.69
C TRP A 190 4.53 6.21 1.40
N ILE A 191 3.53 6.57 0.59
CA ILE A 191 3.72 7.38 -0.61
C ILE A 191 2.79 8.57 -0.50
N GLU A 192 3.34 9.77 -0.61
CA GLU A 192 2.58 11.01 -0.65
C GLU A 192 2.90 11.78 -1.93
N TYR A 193 1.85 12.34 -2.53
CA TYR A 193 1.95 13.27 -3.63
C TYR A 193 1.17 14.53 -3.31
N ASP A 194 1.85 15.68 -3.40
CA ASP A 194 1.24 16.99 -3.33
C ASP A 194 0.97 17.48 -4.76
N GLY A 195 -0.31 17.56 -5.16
CA GLY A 195 -0.72 17.99 -6.49
C GLY A 195 -0.48 19.48 -6.76
N SER A 196 -0.36 20.30 -5.71
CA SER A 196 -0.08 21.74 -5.80
C SER A 196 1.42 22.00 -5.96
N SER A 197 2.25 21.36 -5.14
CA SER A 197 3.70 21.50 -5.22
C SER A 197 4.36 20.56 -6.22
N LYS A 198 3.62 19.58 -6.76
CA LYS A 198 4.10 18.50 -7.62
C LYS A 198 5.23 17.68 -6.98
N GLY A 199 5.17 17.46 -5.67
CA GLY A 199 6.19 16.73 -4.92
C GLY A 199 5.72 15.32 -4.57
N LEU A 200 6.46 14.29 -5.02
CA LEU A 200 6.30 12.90 -4.61
C LEU A 200 7.33 12.55 -3.53
N ARG A 201 6.89 11.87 -2.47
CA ARG A 201 7.76 11.38 -1.39
C ARG A 201 7.42 9.95 -1.05
N VAL A 202 8.45 9.14 -0.84
CA VAL A 202 8.33 7.73 -0.44
C VAL A 202 9.12 7.51 0.85
N TRP A 203 8.52 6.80 1.80
CA TRP A 203 9.16 6.32 3.01
C TRP A 203 9.00 4.82 3.09
N VAL A 204 10.02 4.12 3.61
CA VAL A 204 10.01 2.68 3.81
C VAL A 204 10.64 2.36 5.17
N SER A 205 10.04 1.45 5.94
CA SER A 205 10.58 1.02 7.23
C SER A 205 9.96 -0.29 7.71
N TYR A 206 10.66 -1.05 8.55
CA TYR A 206 10.02 -2.10 9.37
C TYR A 206 9.16 -1.51 10.51
N SER A 207 9.42 -0.28 10.94
CA SER A 207 8.65 0.38 11.99
C SER A 207 7.25 0.73 11.51
N THR A 208 6.26 0.70 12.40
CA THR A 208 4.91 1.23 12.14
C THR A 208 4.85 2.75 12.22
N VAL A 209 5.92 3.40 12.69
CA VAL A 209 6.07 4.85 12.72
C VAL A 209 6.85 5.29 11.50
N ARG A 210 6.24 6.15 10.68
CA ARG A 210 6.88 6.73 9.49
C ARG A 210 8.20 7.44 9.86
N PRO A 211 9.31 7.14 9.16
CA PRO A 211 10.57 7.86 9.34
C PRO A 211 10.43 9.37 9.09
N LYS A 212 11.33 10.15 9.69
CA LYS A 212 11.35 11.61 9.52
C LYS A 212 11.66 11.99 8.07
N ASP A 213 12.70 11.39 7.51
CA ASP A 213 13.21 11.71 6.18
C ASP A 213 12.75 10.64 5.19
N PRO A 214 12.25 11.03 3.99
CA PRO A 214 11.87 10.09 2.95
C PRO A 214 13.09 9.45 2.31
N ILE A 215 12.94 8.21 1.83
CA ILE A 215 13.98 7.53 1.04
C ILE A 215 14.00 8.04 -0.40
N LEU A 216 12.84 8.42 -0.96
CA LEU A 216 12.74 9.10 -2.25
C LEU A 216 12.00 10.43 -2.09
N LYS A 217 12.54 11.48 -2.72
CA LYS A 217 11.90 12.80 -2.83
C LYS A 217 12.11 13.33 -4.24
N VAL A 218 11.02 13.48 -4.98
CA VAL A 218 11.05 13.81 -6.41
C VAL A 218 10.07 14.95 -6.69
N ASP A 219 10.52 15.96 -7.42
CA ASP A 219 9.63 16.96 -8.02
C ASP A 219 9.14 16.40 -9.37
N LEU A 220 7.89 15.95 -9.39
CA LEU A 220 7.28 15.19 -10.49
C LEU A 220 5.89 15.73 -10.83
N ASP A 221 5.69 16.08 -12.09
CA ASP A 221 4.35 16.31 -12.63
C ASP A 221 3.68 14.97 -12.99
N VAL A 222 3.00 14.34 -12.02
CA VAL A 222 2.25 13.09 -12.23
C VAL A 222 1.17 13.28 -13.32
N GLY A 223 0.71 14.51 -13.52
CA GLY A 223 -0.18 14.92 -14.60
C GLY A 223 0.43 14.81 -16.00
N MET A 224 1.65 14.33 -16.18
CA MET A 224 2.17 13.93 -17.49
C MET A 224 1.91 12.44 -17.79
N TYR A 225 1.62 11.64 -16.77
CA TYR A 225 1.59 10.16 -16.87
C TYR A 225 0.20 9.57 -16.63
N VAL A 226 -0.68 10.24 -15.88
CA VAL A 226 -2.01 9.72 -15.49
C VAL A 226 -3.13 10.26 -16.38
N ASN A 227 -4.21 9.52 -16.63
CA ASN A 227 -5.42 10.07 -17.25
C ASN A 227 -6.31 10.79 -16.21
N ASP A 228 -7.45 11.32 -16.65
CA ASP A 228 -8.45 11.94 -15.74
C ASP A 228 -8.87 10.98 -14.62
N PHE A 229 -9.03 9.70 -14.97
CA PHE A 229 -9.39 8.59 -14.10
C PHE A 229 -8.37 7.47 -14.23
N MET A 230 -7.93 6.94 -13.10
CA MET A 230 -6.96 5.84 -13.01
C MET A 230 -7.38 4.86 -11.93
N TYR A 231 -6.94 3.61 -12.04
CA TYR A 231 -7.03 2.62 -10.98
C TYR A 231 -5.77 2.63 -10.13
N VAL A 232 -5.93 2.39 -8.83
CA VAL A 232 -4.81 2.26 -7.88
C VAL A 232 -4.79 0.85 -7.29
N GLY A 233 -3.61 0.36 -6.94
CA GLY A 233 -3.46 -0.93 -6.30
C GLY A 233 -2.05 -1.44 -6.36
N PHE A 234 -1.89 -2.75 -6.53
CA PHE A 234 -0.61 -3.42 -6.50
C PHE A 234 -0.44 -4.36 -7.69
N SER A 235 0.81 -4.51 -8.12
CA SER A 235 1.27 -5.50 -9.08
C SER A 235 2.45 -6.24 -8.47
N GLY A 236 2.59 -7.53 -8.74
CA GLY A 236 3.76 -8.29 -8.31
C GLY A 236 4.03 -9.47 -9.22
N SER A 237 5.28 -9.90 -9.26
CA SER A 237 5.73 -10.99 -10.12
C SER A 237 6.84 -11.82 -9.50
N THR A 238 6.92 -13.07 -9.92
CA THR A 238 8.10 -13.91 -9.72
C THR A 238 8.97 -13.90 -10.98
N GLN A 239 10.30 -14.02 -10.80
CA GLN A 239 11.27 -14.12 -11.88
C GLN A 239 12.07 -15.42 -11.78
N GLY A 240 11.44 -16.55 -12.11
CA GLY A 240 12.07 -17.86 -11.89
C GLY A 240 12.37 -18.09 -10.42
N SER A 241 11.43 -17.72 -9.54
CA SER A 241 11.58 -17.72 -8.09
C SER A 241 10.44 -18.41 -7.36
N THR A 242 10.58 -18.55 -6.04
CA THR A 242 9.51 -19.01 -5.14
C THR A 242 9.01 -17.90 -4.21
N GLU A 243 9.10 -16.65 -4.65
CA GLU A 243 8.65 -15.51 -3.85
C GLU A 243 7.14 -15.36 -3.82
N VAL A 244 6.64 -15.08 -2.62
CA VAL A 244 5.26 -14.79 -2.33
C VAL A 244 5.16 -13.34 -1.87
N HIS A 245 4.38 -12.55 -2.60
CA HIS A 245 4.22 -11.12 -2.38
C HIS A 245 2.87 -10.85 -1.71
N ASN A 246 2.89 -10.60 -0.42
CA ASN A 246 1.67 -10.38 0.37
C ASN A 246 1.47 -8.91 0.68
N VAL A 247 0.28 -8.38 0.41
CA VAL A 247 -0.20 -7.09 0.92
C VAL A 247 -1.10 -7.37 2.13
N GLU A 248 -0.59 -6.98 3.30
CA GLU A 248 -1.17 -7.28 4.61
C GLU A 248 -2.12 -6.17 5.08
N TRP A 249 -1.81 -4.92 4.70
CA TRP A 249 -2.63 -3.76 4.99
C TRP A 249 -2.51 -2.72 3.87
N TRP A 250 -3.58 -1.98 3.60
CA TRP A 250 -3.57 -0.86 2.66
C TRP A 250 -4.59 0.20 3.07
N SER A 251 -4.22 1.46 2.88
CA SER A 251 -5.09 2.62 2.95
C SER A 251 -4.72 3.62 1.86
N PHE A 252 -5.72 4.29 1.32
CA PHE A 252 -5.54 5.30 0.28
C PHE A 252 -6.47 6.48 0.55
N ASN A 253 -5.96 7.68 0.29
CA ASN A 253 -6.72 8.92 0.33
C ASN A 253 -6.30 9.81 -0.83
N SER A 254 -7.26 10.41 -1.52
CA SER A 254 -7.02 11.43 -2.54
C SER A 254 -8.01 12.57 -2.43
N SER A 255 -7.58 13.78 -2.78
CA SER A 255 -8.43 14.96 -2.81
C SER A 255 -7.82 16.04 -3.71
N PHE A 256 -8.67 16.87 -4.29
CA PHE A 256 -8.23 18.13 -4.89
C PHE A 256 -8.24 19.22 -3.83
N ASP A 257 -7.22 20.09 -3.85
CA ASP A 257 -7.28 21.32 -3.08
C ASP A 257 -8.52 22.10 -3.52
N SER A 258 -9.33 22.53 -2.55
CA SER A 258 -10.49 23.36 -2.85
C SER A 258 -9.98 24.65 -3.48
N ALA A 259 -10.16 24.80 -4.79
CA ALA A 259 -9.96 26.06 -5.46
C ALA A 259 -10.81 27.09 -4.69
N ALA A 260 -10.16 28.04 -4.02
CA ALA A 260 -10.84 29.23 -3.53
C ALA A 260 -11.62 29.79 -4.73
N ALA A 261 -12.94 29.89 -4.58
CA ALA A 261 -13.83 30.30 -5.65
C ALA A 261 -13.22 31.52 -6.39
N PRO A 262 -13.12 31.51 -7.73
CA PRO A 262 -12.67 32.68 -8.44
C PRO A 262 -13.59 33.84 -8.05
N ALA A 263 -13.03 34.84 -7.39
CA ALA A 263 -13.72 36.09 -7.12
C ALA A 263 -14.31 36.56 -8.46
N THR A 264 -15.62 36.75 -8.45
CA THR A 264 -16.44 37.16 -9.57
C THR A 264 -15.80 38.32 -10.33
N MET A 265 -15.16 38.03 -11.46
CA MET A 265 -14.91 39.02 -12.49
C MET A 265 -16.25 39.46 -13.07
N SER A 266 -16.75 40.60 -12.60
CA SER A 266 -17.76 41.38 -13.32
C SER A 266 -17.05 42.60 -13.90
N ALA A 267 -16.83 42.61 -15.21
CA ALA A 267 -16.68 43.85 -15.97
C ALA A 267 -18.06 44.20 -16.55
N PRO A 268 -18.41 45.49 -16.63
CA PRO A 268 -18.23 46.15 -17.92
C PRO A 268 -17.69 47.60 -17.85
N SER A 269 -16.80 47.87 -18.79
CA SER A 269 -16.64 49.05 -19.66
C SER A 269 -17.01 50.48 -19.20
N ALA A 270 -16.02 51.36 -19.47
CA ALA A 270 -16.10 52.72 -20.03
C ALA A 270 -16.39 53.94 -19.11
N THR A 271 -15.30 54.69 -18.89
CA THR A 271 -15.15 56.16 -19.07
C THR A 271 -16.23 57.09 -18.54
N SER A 272 -15.95 57.78 -17.42
CA SER A 272 -15.73 59.24 -17.35
C SER A 272 -15.78 59.75 -15.90
N ALA A 273 -14.75 60.49 -15.51
CA ALA A 273 -14.74 61.45 -14.40
C ALA A 273 -14.63 62.85 -15.07
N PRO A 274 -15.02 63.99 -14.45
CA PRO A 274 -14.74 64.29 -13.03
C PRO A 274 -15.86 64.97 -12.21
N GLU A 275 -15.83 64.66 -10.91
CA GLU A 275 -15.74 65.61 -9.78
C GLU A 275 -16.62 66.89 -9.77
N GLN A 276 -17.60 66.96 -8.86
CA GLN A 276 -17.64 68.08 -7.89
C GLN A 276 -18.55 67.83 -6.67
N LYS A 277 -18.10 68.46 -5.58
CA LYS A 277 -18.55 68.53 -4.19
C LYS A 277 -20.04 68.85 -4.00
N GLU A 278 -20.63 68.32 -2.92
CA GLU A 278 -21.14 69.17 -1.84
C GLU A 278 -21.45 68.40 -0.54
N SER A 279 -21.32 69.12 0.56
CA SER A 279 -21.37 68.64 1.94
C SER A 279 -22.57 69.21 2.69
N LYS A 280 -22.99 68.48 3.74
CA LYS A 280 -23.82 68.86 4.91
C LYS A 280 -25.32 68.59 4.81
N SER A 281 -25.83 67.75 5.71
CA SER A 281 -26.63 68.21 6.86
C SER A 281 -27.09 67.05 7.74
N SER A 282 -26.96 67.24 9.05
CA SER A 282 -27.54 66.44 10.15
C SER A 282 -29.07 66.32 10.07
N ARG A 283 -29.68 65.27 10.64
CA ARG A 283 -30.25 65.26 12.02
C ARG A 283 -31.05 63.98 12.30
N ASN A 284 -31.02 63.61 13.58
CA ASN A 284 -31.65 62.51 14.31
C ASN A 284 -33.08 62.07 13.96
N GLY A 285 -33.30 60.75 14.09
CA GLY A 285 -34.29 60.16 15.00
C GLY A 285 -35.71 59.93 14.47
N THR A 286 -36.20 58.69 14.54
CA THR A 286 -37.31 58.24 15.42
C THR A 286 -37.84 56.88 14.98
N VAL A 287 -38.08 56.04 15.98
CA VAL A 287 -38.71 54.71 15.98
C VAL A 287 -40.14 54.78 15.43
N GLY A 288 -40.53 53.84 14.58
CA GLY A 288 -41.91 53.63 14.15
C GLY A 288 -42.23 52.14 14.04
N ALA A 289 -43.04 51.65 14.96
CA ALA A 289 -43.50 50.26 15.03
C ALA A 289 -44.48 49.92 13.91
N VAL A 290 -44.33 48.74 13.30
CA VAL A 290 -45.41 48.05 12.58
C VAL A 290 -45.45 46.61 13.08
N ALA A 291 -46.38 46.34 13.99
CA ALA A 291 -46.77 45.00 14.41
C ALA A 291 -47.97 44.57 13.57
N GLY A 292 -47.89 43.37 12.96
CA GLY A 292 -49.05 42.70 12.39
C GLY A 292 -48.68 41.65 11.35
N VAL A 293 -48.85 40.38 11.70
CA VAL A 293 -48.72 39.16 10.86
C VAL A 293 -47.31 38.56 10.71
N VAL A 294 -46.69 38.10 11.80
CA VAL A 294 -45.55 37.15 11.75
C VAL A 294 -45.70 35.96 12.73
N THR A 295 -46.71 35.99 13.59
CA THR A 295 -46.78 35.06 14.74
C THR A 295 -47.03 33.60 14.37
N ALA A 296 -47.68 33.28 13.25
CA ALA A 296 -47.92 31.89 12.85
C ALA A 296 -46.69 31.23 12.18
N GLY A 297 -46.01 31.96 11.29
CA GLY A 297 -44.85 31.42 10.55
C GLY A 297 -43.63 31.19 11.44
N ALA A 298 -43.36 32.12 12.37
CA ALA A 298 -42.26 31.98 13.32
C ALA A 298 -42.48 30.80 14.28
N PHE A 299 -43.73 30.51 14.65
CA PHE A 299 -44.06 29.40 15.53
C PHE A 299 -43.85 28.05 14.84
N VAL A 300 -44.27 27.93 13.57
CA VAL A 300 -44.05 26.71 12.78
C VAL A 300 -42.57 26.46 12.54
N LEU A 301 -41.79 27.51 12.21
CA LEU A 301 -40.35 27.39 12.04
C LEU A 301 -39.62 27.02 13.34
N ALA A 302 -40.05 27.57 14.48
CA ALA A 302 -39.51 27.21 15.79
C ALA A 302 -39.81 25.75 16.16
N LEU A 303 -41.00 25.23 15.82
CA LEU A 303 -41.34 23.82 16.03
C LEU A 303 -40.50 22.89 15.14
N PHE A 304 -40.29 23.24 13.86
CA PHE A 304 -39.42 22.46 12.98
C PHE A 304 -37.95 22.50 13.42
N ALA A 305 -37.44 23.66 13.85
CA ALA A 305 -36.09 23.77 14.40
C ALA A 305 -35.93 22.95 15.69
N GLY A 306 -36.91 23.00 16.59
CA GLY A 306 -36.92 22.18 17.81
C GLY A 306 -36.94 20.68 17.51
N ALA A 307 -37.75 20.24 16.54
CA ALA A 307 -37.79 18.86 16.10
C ALA A 307 -36.44 18.42 15.47
N PHE A 308 -35.83 19.27 14.65
CA PHE A 308 -34.52 19.01 14.05
C PHE A 308 -33.42 18.89 15.13
N ILE A 309 -33.37 19.82 16.08
CA ILE A 309 -32.42 19.77 17.20
C ILE A 309 -32.66 18.52 18.06
N TRP A 310 -33.91 18.12 18.28
CA TRP A 310 -34.24 16.90 19.02
C TRP A 310 -33.82 15.62 18.31
N VAL A 311 -34.04 15.53 16.99
CA VAL A 311 -33.61 14.39 16.17
C VAL A 311 -32.08 14.33 16.10
N TYR A 312 -31.42 15.47 15.90
CA TYR A 312 -29.97 15.56 15.81
C TYR A 312 -29.31 15.23 17.15
N SER A 313 -29.84 15.76 18.27
CA SER A 313 -29.36 15.42 19.61
C SER A 313 -29.61 13.95 19.98
N LYS A 314 -30.68 13.32 19.47
CA LYS A 314 -30.87 11.85 19.58
C LYS A 314 -29.83 11.05 18.79
N LYS A 315 -29.43 11.50 17.60
CA LYS A 315 -28.36 10.86 16.81
C LYS A 315 -26.99 11.01 17.49
N VAL A 316 -26.65 12.20 17.97
CA VAL A 316 -25.38 12.46 18.67
C VAL A 316 -25.28 11.68 20.00
N LYS A 317 -26.38 11.57 20.76
CA LYS A 317 -26.42 10.73 21.98
C LYS A 317 -26.28 9.23 21.68
N ARG A 318 -26.77 8.74 20.53
CA ARG A 318 -26.56 7.35 20.09
C ARG A 318 -25.12 7.09 19.67
N MET A 319 -24.46 8.05 19.01
CA MET A 319 -23.04 7.94 18.64
C MET A 319 -22.12 7.96 19.87
N LYS A 320 -22.37 8.82 20.87
CA LYS A 320 -21.59 8.82 22.12
C LYS A 320 -21.74 7.53 22.94
N LYS A 321 -22.90 6.86 22.85
CA LYS A 321 -23.14 5.58 23.52
C LYS A 321 -22.49 4.40 22.77
N PHE A 322 -22.27 4.55 21.46
CA PHE A 322 -21.56 3.58 20.61
C PHE A 322 -20.04 3.73 20.75
N ASP A 323 -19.52 4.96 20.82
CA ASP A 323 -18.11 5.25 21.13
C ASP A 323 -17.70 4.67 22.49
N GLN A 324 -18.50 4.88 23.54
CA GLN A 324 -18.21 4.32 24.87
C GLN A 324 -18.26 2.78 24.91
N SER A 325 -19.04 2.12 24.05
CA SER A 325 -19.01 0.66 23.96
C SER A 325 -17.79 0.15 23.21
N ILE A 326 -17.33 0.87 22.18
CA ILE A 326 -16.19 0.49 21.36
C ILE A 326 -14.84 0.79 22.06
N GLU A 327 -14.75 1.87 22.83
CA GLU A 327 -13.54 2.23 23.58
C GLU A 327 -13.20 1.17 24.67
N SER A 328 -14.19 0.42 25.15
CA SER A 328 -13.97 -0.69 26.09
C SER A 328 -13.48 -1.99 25.45
N GLU A 329 -13.57 -2.11 24.12
CA GLU A 329 -13.27 -3.35 23.38
C GLU A 329 -11.95 -3.26 22.57
N ILE A 330 -11.46 -2.05 22.27
CA ILE A 330 -10.32 -1.83 21.35
C ILE A 330 -8.92 -1.76 22.02
N ILE A 331 -8.78 -1.91 23.34
CA ILE A 331 -7.46 -2.08 23.97
C ILE A 331 -7.25 -3.54 24.41
N ARG A 332 -7.06 -4.45 23.44
CA ARG A 332 -6.29 -5.67 23.68
C ARG A 332 -5.18 -5.76 22.63
N MET A 333 -4.02 -5.22 23.00
CA MET A 333 -2.73 -5.67 22.47
C MET A 333 -2.68 -7.21 22.48
N PRO A 334 -2.02 -7.88 21.50
CA PRO A 334 -1.82 -9.32 21.57
C PRO A 334 -1.22 -9.69 22.93
N LYS A 335 -1.94 -10.52 23.71
CA LYS A 335 -1.44 -10.94 25.03
C LYS A 335 -0.23 -11.84 24.79
N GLU A 336 0.94 -11.40 25.23
CA GLU A 336 2.15 -12.23 25.22
C GLU A 336 2.00 -13.34 26.27
N PHE A 337 2.29 -14.59 25.86
CA PHE A 337 2.26 -15.75 26.74
C PHE A 337 3.66 -16.34 26.87
N SER A 338 4.10 -16.60 28.11
CA SER A 338 5.37 -17.25 28.32
C SER A 338 5.32 -18.73 27.90
N TYR A 339 6.45 -19.30 27.49
CA TYR A 339 6.52 -20.75 27.19
C TYR A 339 6.06 -21.61 28.37
N LYS A 340 6.37 -21.22 29.60
CA LYS A 340 5.96 -21.94 30.82
C LYS A 340 4.44 -21.97 30.96
N GLU A 341 3.78 -20.86 30.65
CA GLU A 341 2.33 -20.73 30.67
C GLU A 341 1.67 -21.56 29.57
N LEU A 342 2.19 -21.50 28.34
CA LEU A 342 1.69 -22.33 27.23
C LEU A 342 1.91 -23.82 27.48
N LYS A 343 3.05 -24.20 28.05
CA LYS A 343 3.34 -25.57 28.47
C LYS A 343 2.38 -26.03 29.55
N PHE A 344 2.04 -25.18 30.53
CA PHE A 344 1.05 -25.52 31.54
C PHE A 344 -0.37 -25.65 30.94
N ALA A 345 -0.78 -24.67 30.13
CA ALA A 345 -2.09 -24.61 29.49
C ALA A 345 -2.37 -25.85 28.61
N THR A 346 -1.34 -26.38 27.95
CA THR A 346 -1.42 -27.57 27.09
C THR A 346 -1.14 -28.90 27.82
N LYS A 347 -1.01 -28.88 29.16
CA LYS A 347 -0.59 -30.03 29.99
C LYS A 347 0.70 -30.69 29.48
N GLY A 348 1.71 -29.88 29.20
CA GLY A 348 3.01 -30.30 28.71
C GLY A 348 3.03 -30.64 27.22
N PHE A 349 2.18 -30.00 26.40
CA PHE A 349 1.95 -30.38 25.01
C PHE A 349 1.52 -31.85 24.86
N SER A 350 0.50 -32.24 25.63
CA SER A 350 0.00 -33.62 25.64
C SER A 350 -0.62 -34.02 24.30
N ALA A 351 -0.29 -35.21 23.81
CA ALA A 351 -0.87 -35.76 22.57
C ALA A 351 -2.41 -35.83 22.60
N ASN A 352 -3.01 -36.04 23.78
CA ASN A 352 -4.47 -36.07 23.96
C ASN A 352 -5.14 -34.70 23.82
N ARG A 353 -4.37 -33.64 23.62
CA ARG A 353 -4.85 -32.27 23.38
C ARG A 353 -4.57 -31.81 21.97
N VAL A 354 -4.04 -32.66 21.10
CA VAL A 354 -3.80 -32.29 19.71
C VAL A 354 -5.14 -32.06 19.01
N ILE A 355 -5.23 -30.92 18.33
CA ILE A 355 -6.40 -30.52 17.54
C ILE A 355 -6.09 -30.36 16.06
N GLY A 356 -4.81 -30.45 15.66
CA GLY A 356 -4.41 -30.44 14.26
C GLY A 356 -2.91 -30.65 14.06
N HIS A 357 -2.56 -31.11 12.87
CA HIS A 357 -1.18 -31.22 12.37
C HIS A 357 -1.07 -30.43 11.07
N GLY A 358 0.03 -29.71 10.88
CA GLY A 358 0.36 -29.05 9.61
C GLY A 358 1.85 -29.13 9.33
N ALA A 359 2.27 -28.61 8.17
CA ALA A 359 3.67 -28.61 7.74
C ALA A 359 4.63 -27.97 8.76
N PHE A 360 4.14 -26.99 9.53
CA PHE A 360 4.91 -26.22 10.51
C PHE A 360 4.73 -26.68 11.96
N GLY A 361 4.28 -27.92 12.19
CA GLY A 361 4.18 -28.53 13.52
C GLY A 361 2.76 -28.83 13.98
N THR A 362 2.61 -29.02 15.29
CA THR A 362 1.38 -29.56 15.91
C THR A 362 0.62 -28.48 16.68
N VAL A 363 -0.70 -28.46 16.53
CA VAL A 363 -1.59 -27.54 17.25
C VAL A 363 -2.25 -28.27 18.41
N TYR A 364 -2.13 -27.70 19.61
CA TYR A 364 -2.67 -28.24 20.86
C TYR A 364 -3.79 -27.35 21.41
N LYS A 365 -4.82 -27.96 22.00
CA LYS A 365 -5.84 -27.30 22.82
C LYS A 365 -5.26 -26.96 24.19
N GLY A 366 -5.01 -25.68 24.41
CA GLY A 366 -4.64 -25.10 25.70
C GLY A 366 -5.86 -24.61 26.48
N VAL A 367 -5.75 -24.57 27.80
CA VAL A 367 -6.67 -23.83 28.68
C VAL A 367 -5.83 -22.91 29.54
N LEU A 368 -6.02 -21.59 29.41
CA LEU A 368 -5.22 -20.60 30.11
C LEU A 368 -5.50 -20.66 31.62
N PRO A 369 -4.49 -20.75 32.49
CA PRO A 369 -4.70 -20.92 33.93
C PRO A 369 -5.31 -19.69 34.61
N GLU A 370 -5.07 -18.48 34.09
CA GLU A 370 -5.57 -17.24 34.69
C GLU A 370 -7.04 -16.96 34.36
N SER A 371 -7.45 -17.19 33.10
CA SER A 371 -8.81 -16.84 32.63
C SER A 371 -9.72 -18.04 32.43
N GLY A 372 -9.18 -19.26 32.33
CA GLY A 372 -9.93 -20.45 31.95
C GLY A 372 -10.27 -20.52 30.46
N ASP A 373 -9.80 -19.57 29.65
CA ASP A 373 -10.08 -19.51 28.22
C ASP A 373 -9.46 -20.69 27.49
N THR A 374 -10.22 -21.28 26.57
CA THR A 374 -9.70 -22.30 25.66
C THR A 374 -9.00 -21.64 24.48
N VAL A 375 -7.75 -22.02 24.25
CA VAL A 375 -6.89 -21.46 23.21
C VAL A 375 -6.27 -22.56 22.34
N ALA A 376 -5.92 -22.22 21.10
CA ALA A 376 -5.11 -23.08 20.25
C ALA A 376 -3.63 -22.65 20.36
N VAL A 377 -2.76 -23.59 20.71
CA VAL A 377 -1.32 -23.36 20.88
C VAL A 377 -0.58 -24.16 19.80
N LYS A 378 -0.01 -23.46 18.81
CA LYS A 378 0.81 -24.08 17.77
C LYS A 378 2.25 -24.21 18.27
N ARG A 379 2.78 -25.43 18.25
CA ARG A 379 4.18 -25.71 18.56
C ARG A 379 4.92 -26.04 17.28
N PHE A 380 5.87 -25.18 16.92
CA PHE A 380 6.76 -25.40 15.78
C PHE A 380 7.73 -26.54 16.08
N GLN A 381 7.88 -27.44 15.12
CA GLN A 381 8.86 -28.52 15.17
C GLN A 381 9.87 -28.24 14.08
N MET A 382 11.12 -27.98 14.45
CA MET A 382 12.21 -27.94 13.48
C MET A 382 12.40 -29.36 12.95
N LEU A 383 12.31 -29.53 11.64
CA LEU A 383 12.66 -30.78 10.99
C LEU A 383 14.19 -30.95 11.13
N LEU A 384 14.61 -31.89 11.97
CA LEU A 384 16.01 -32.29 12.07
C LEU A 384 16.40 -33.06 10.79
N GLY A 385 16.97 -32.35 9.83
CA GLY A 385 17.99 -32.89 8.93
C GLY A 385 19.34 -32.39 9.43
N GLU A 386 20.30 -33.29 9.59
CA GLU A 386 21.57 -33.01 10.25
C GLU A 386 22.35 -31.86 9.60
N ALA A 387 22.45 -30.74 10.31
CA ALA A 387 23.57 -29.81 10.22
C ALA A 387 23.87 -29.39 11.65
N GLU A 388 25.06 -29.76 12.12
CA GLU A 388 25.60 -29.38 13.41
C GLU A 388 25.54 -27.85 13.55
N VAL A 389 24.88 -27.37 14.60
CA VAL A 389 24.74 -25.93 14.87
C VAL A 389 26.14 -25.37 15.13
N PRO A 390 26.64 -24.39 14.36
CA PRO A 390 27.91 -23.76 14.69
C PRO A 390 27.79 -23.11 16.06
N ILE A 391 28.63 -23.53 17.01
CA ILE A 391 28.76 -22.85 18.29
C ILE A 391 29.39 -21.48 17.99
N VAL A 392 28.56 -20.45 17.94
CA VAL A 392 29.03 -19.06 17.87
C VAL A 392 29.58 -18.70 19.26
N PRO A 393 30.89 -18.42 19.41
CA PRO A 393 31.42 -17.97 20.69
C PRO A 393 30.77 -16.64 21.05
N ARG A 394 30.29 -16.52 22.28
CA ARG A 394 29.75 -15.28 22.82
C ARG A 394 30.86 -14.23 22.93
N ALA A 395 31.03 -13.42 21.90
CA ALA A 395 31.94 -12.28 21.94
C ALA A 395 31.35 -11.23 22.91
N LYS A 396 32.09 -10.95 23.99
CA LYS A 396 31.84 -9.76 24.81
C LYS A 396 32.20 -8.52 23.98
N PRO A 397 31.43 -7.42 24.08
CA PRO A 397 31.78 -6.19 23.38
C PRO A 397 33.07 -5.63 23.98
N SER A 398 34.13 -5.57 23.18
CA SER A 398 35.38 -4.90 23.51
C SER A 398 35.45 -3.60 22.73
N THR A 399 35.41 -2.48 23.45
CA THR A 399 35.57 -1.13 22.91
C THR A 399 37.05 -0.81 22.70
N SER A 400 37.62 -1.21 21.57
CA SER A 400 38.79 -0.54 20.97
C SER A 400 39.11 -1.17 19.62
N TYR A 401 38.99 -0.41 18.52
CA TYR A 401 39.54 -0.81 17.23
C TYR A 401 40.84 -0.04 16.99
N SER A 402 41.92 -0.78 16.75
CA SER A 402 43.21 -0.28 16.26
C SER A 402 43.39 -0.79 14.83
N THR A 403 43.79 0.12 13.93
CA THR A 403 43.81 0.00 12.46
C THR A 403 44.84 -1.00 11.90
N SER A 404 45.45 -1.84 12.73
CA SER A 404 46.43 -2.84 12.31
C SER A 404 45.87 -4.28 12.20
N HIS A 405 44.60 -4.51 12.53
CA HIS A 405 43.98 -5.86 12.49
C HIS A 405 43.11 -6.14 11.25
N LEU A 406 42.94 -5.17 10.35
CA LEU A 406 42.11 -5.30 9.14
C LEU A 406 42.87 -5.79 7.89
N LEU A 407 44.16 -6.11 8.01
CA LEU A 407 45.02 -6.52 6.89
C LEU A 407 45.51 -7.98 6.95
N LEU A 408 44.95 -8.82 7.82
CA LEU A 408 45.34 -10.23 7.94
C LEU A 408 44.24 -11.25 7.59
N SER A 409 43.06 -10.81 7.13
CA SER A 409 42.00 -11.73 6.68
C SER A 409 41.74 -11.69 5.17
N LEU A 410 42.62 -11.07 4.38
CA LEU A 410 42.55 -11.01 2.91
C LEU A 410 43.72 -11.73 2.24
N GLN A 411 44.30 -12.74 2.91
CA GLN A 411 45.49 -13.44 2.41
C GLN A 411 45.49 -14.96 2.62
N ASP A 412 44.32 -15.58 2.81
CA ASP A 412 44.14 -17.03 2.75
C ASP A 412 42.90 -17.37 1.91
N SER A 413 43.04 -17.30 0.58
CA SER A 413 42.20 -18.02 -0.40
C SER A 413 42.79 -17.80 -1.79
N GLU A 414 43.98 -18.38 -2.05
CA GLU A 414 44.55 -18.69 -3.37
C GLU A 414 45.84 -19.49 -3.14
N SER A 415 45.70 -20.80 -2.92
CA SER A 415 46.69 -21.84 -3.28
C SER A 415 46.29 -23.17 -2.63
N ASP A 416 45.80 -24.11 -3.45
CA ASP A 416 46.11 -25.54 -3.31
C ASP A 416 45.44 -26.35 -4.43
N CYS A 417 45.91 -26.13 -5.65
CA CYS A 417 45.78 -27.09 -6.75
C CYS A 417 47.07 -27.03 -7.57
N ASN A 418 48.13 -27.77 -7.18
CA ASN A 418 49.00 -28.52 -8.10
C ASN A 418 50.30 -29.06 -7.44
N ASN A 419 50.65 -30.29 -7.87
CA ASN A 419 51.91 -31.04 -7.73
C ASN A 419 52.21 -31.68 -6.36
N ALA A 420 52.61 -32.96 -6.23
CA ALA A 420 52.95 -34.08 -7.12
C ALA A 420 52.98 -35.36 -6.21
N MET A 421 53.03 -36.64 -6.63
CA MET A 421 53.87 -37.25 -7.66
C MET A 421 53.52 -38.76 -7.80
N ILE A 422 53.21 -39.18 -9.05
CA ILE A 422 53.78 -40.30 -9.85
C ILE A 422 53.87 -41.74 -9.28
N THR A 423 53.39 -42.75 -10.03
CA THR A 423 54.24 -43.77 -10.74
C THR A 423 53.50 -44.52 -11.89
N ILE A 424 54.26 -44.59 -12.99
CA ILE A 424 54.06 -45.03 -14.39
C ILE A 424 54.00 -46.56 -14.56
N SER A 425 53.34 -47.06 -15.64
CA SER A 425 53.80 -48.10 -16.61
C SER A 425 52.71 -48.36 -17.68
N THR A 426 52.75 -47.72 -18.86
CA THR A 426 53.25 -48.21 -20.18
C THR A 426 52.74 -49.57 -20.68
N SER A 427 51.95 -49.60 -21.76
CA SER A 427 52.37 -50.18 -23.06
C SER A 427 51.27 -50.08 -24.14
N SER A 428 51.70 -49.75 -25.34
CA SER A 428 51.04 -49.73 -26.65
C SER A 428 50.51 -51.07 -27.16
N SER A 429 49.45 -51.07 -27.97
CA SER A 429 49.46 -51.65 -29.35
C SER A 429 48.08 -51.61 -30.01
N GLU A 430 48.06 -51.20 -31.28
CA GLU A 430 46.98 -51.43 -32.25
C GLU A 430 46.68 -52.93 -32.42
N ASN A 431 45.41 -53.31 -32.64
CA ASN A 431 45.05 -54.24 -33.72
C ASN A 431 43.54 -54.31 -34.01
N THR A 432 43.29 -54.71 -35.25
CA THR A 432 42.09 -54.78 -36.09
C THR A 432 41.14 -55.97 -35.82
N LEU A 433 39.92 -55.83 -36.37
CA LEU A 433 39.00 -56.85 -36.91
C LEU A 433 38.57 -58.06 -36.05
N SER A 434 37.26 -58.18 -35.78
CA SER A 434 36.36 -59.10 -36.51
C SER A 434 35.00 -59.30 -35.81
N ASP A 435 33.97 -59.37 -36.66
CA ASP A 435 32.69 -60.06 -36.50
C ASP A 435 32.58 -61.13 -35.40
N ARG A 436 31.43 -61.16 -34.71
CA ARG A 436 30.44 -62.24 -34.90
C ARG A 436 29.11 -62.01 -34.17
N HIS A 437 28.07 -62.18 -34.96
CA HIS A 437 26.67 -62.48 -34.64
C HIS A 437 26.47 -63.69 -33.71
N ILE A 438 25.17 -63.88 -33.35
CA ILE A 438 24.44 -65.07 -32.84
C ILE A 438 24.21 -64.95 -31.31
N LEU A 439 22.99 -64.86 -30.76
CA LEU A 439 21.62 -65.22 -31.20
C LEU A 439 20.60 -64.28 -30.54
#